data_AF-A0A959WXN2-F1
#
_entry.id   AF-A0A959WXN2-F1
#
_cell.length_a   1.000
_cell.length_b   1.000
_cell.length_c   1.000
_cell.angle_alpha   90.00
_cell.angle_beta   90.00
_cell.angle_gamma   90.00
#
_symmetry.space_group_name_H-M   'P 1'
#
loop_
_entity.id
_entity.type
_entity.pdbx_description
1 polymer ?
#
loop_
_entity_poly.entity_id
_entity_poly.type
_entity_poly.pdbx_seq_one_letter_code
_entity_poly.pdbx_strand_id
1 'polypeptide(L)'
;TRLGEVLVARGVITKEQLAHANAVRMGIGVHDPATQIEPAALELVDERTARKYQAVPVRLDPDGHVAVAMVDPQNVFALDDLRIVFDRPI
;
A
#
# COMPACT_ATOMS: atom_id res chain seq x y z
N THR A 1 -12.35 10.97 -13.67
CA THR A 1 -11.71 11.33 -14.96
C THR A 1 -10.27 11.77 -14.68
N ARG A 2 -9.34 10.82 -14.76
CA ARG A 2 -7.96 10.94 -14.26
C ARG A 2 -7.06 11.47 -15.38
N LEU A 3 -6.74 12.76 -15.34
CA LEU A 3 -5.69 13.35 -16.20
C LEU A 3 -4.42 12.47 -16.21
N GLY A 4 -4.03 11.93 -15.05
CA GLY A 4 -2.91 11.01 -14.93
C GLY A 4 -3.03 9.75 -15.80
N GLU A 5 -4.21 9.12 -15.87
CA GLU A 5 -4.43 7.93 -16.72
C GLU A 5 -4.32 8.27 -18.20
N VAL A 6 -4.80 9.45 -18.61
CA VAL A 6 -4.66 9.94 -20.00
C VAL A 6 -3.19 10.19 -20.33
N LEU A 7 -2.42 10.77 -19.40
CA LEU A 7 -0.98 10.99 -19.57
C LEU A 7 -0.20 9.68 -19.67
N VAL A 8 -0.57 8.67 -18.86
CA VAL A 8 -0.01 7.31 -18.98
C VAL A 8 -0.34 6.68 -20.33
N ALA A 9 -1.60 6.76 -20.75
CA ALA A 9 -2.06 6.19 -22.04
C ALA A 9 -1.37 6.85 -23.25
N ARG A 10 -0.96 8.12 -23.12
CA ARG A 10 -0.19 8.84 -24.14
C ARG A 10 1.33 8.66 -24.02
N GLY A 11 1.80 7.88 -23.05
CA GLY A 11 3.23 7.65 -22.81
C GLY A 11 3.98 8.87 -22.26
N VAL A 12 3.28 9.88 -21.75
CA VAL A 12 3.88 11.10 -21.20
C VAL A 12 4.49 10.85 -19.82
N ILE A 13 3.88 9.97 -19.04
CA ILE A 13 4.37 9.50 -17.75
C ILE A 13 4.19 7.99 -17.64
N THR A 14 4.97 7.33 -16.79
CA THR A 14 4.80 5.91 -16.47
C THR A 14 3.75 5.69 -15.38
N LYS A 15 3.31 4.43 -15.19
CA LYS A 15 2.40 4.09 -14.08
C LYS A 15 3.05 4.34 -12.72
N GLU A 16 4.34 4.11 -12.62
CA GLU A 16 5.15 4.31 -11.41
C GLU A 16 5.25 5.80 -11.08
N GLN A 17 5.46 6.66 -12.09
CA GLN A 17 5.45 8.12 -11.91
C GLN A 17 4.07 8.62 -11.46
N LEU A 18 2.98 8.07 -12.01
CA LEU A 18 1.63 8.39 -11.57
C LEU A 18 1.39 7.95 -10.11
N ALA A 19 1.80 6.72 -9.75
CA ALA A 19 1.69 6.21 -8.39
C ALA A 19 2.48 7.07 -7.40
N HIS A 20 3.70 7.45 -7.74
CA HIS A 20 4.54 8.32 -6.92
C HIS A 20 3.92 9.71 -6.74
N ALA A 21 3.42 10.34 -7.81
CA ALA A 21 2.75 11.63 -7.72
C ALA A 21 1.50 11.57 -6.83
N ASN A 22 0.75 10.46 -6.88
CA ASN A 22 -0.40 10.26 -5.99
C ASN A 22 0.01 10.08 -4.53
N ALA A 23 1.05 9.28 -4.27
CA ALA A 23 1.59 9.08 -2.93
C ALA A 23 2.04 10.40 -2.29
N VAL A 24 2.80 11.22 -3.04
CA VAL A 24 3.21 12.57 -2.61
C VAL A 24 2.01 13.45 -2.29
N ARG A 25 0.97 13.45 -3.14
CA ARG A 25 -0.27 14.22 -2.89
C ARG A 25 -1.02 13.77 -1.63
N MET A 26 -0.93 12.50 -1.28
CA MET A 26 -1.58 11.91 -0.10
C MET A 26 -0.72 12.01 1.17
N GLY A 27 0.56 12.41 1.05
CA GLY A 27 1.50 12.43 2.18
C GLY A 27 1.97 11.04 2.63
N ILE A 28 1.88 10.04 1.76
CA ILE A 28 2.31 8.66 2.05
C ILE A 28 3.56 8.30 1.23
N GLY A 29 4.32 7.32 1.72
CA GLY A 29 5.50 6.80 1.02
C GLY A 29 5.15 5.86 -0.15
N VAL A 30 6.12 5.65 -1.04
CA VAL A 30 6.07 4.56 -2.04
C VAL A 30 7.01 3.47 -1.56
N HIS A 31 6.52 2.23 -1.50
CA HIS A 31 7.33 1.08 -1.16
C HIS A 31 8.03 0.52 -2.42
N ASP A 32 9.34 0.30 -2.34
CA ASP A 32 10.12 -0.39 -3.38
C ASP A 32 10.06 -1.90 -3.13
N PRO A 33 9.56 -2.72 -4.07
CA PRO A 33 9.51 -4.18 -3.95
C PRO A 33 10.87 -4.86 -3.70
N ALA A 34 11.99 -4.19 -3.99
CA ALA A 34 13.33 -4.70 -3.68
C ALA A 34 13.70 -4.55 -2.19
N THR A 35 12.92 -3.79 -1.42
CA THR A 35 13.14 -3.58 0.01
C THR A 35 12.83 -4.86 0.78
N GLN A 36 13.70 -5.26 1.70
CA GLN A 36 13.44 -6.40 2.57
C GLN A 36 12.24 -6.11 3.47
N ILE A 37 11.32 -7.07 3.53
CA ILE A 37 10.16 -7.03 4.41
C ILE A 37 10.53 -7.68 5.75
N GLU A 38 10.03 -7.12 6.85
CA GLU A 38 10.19 -7.71 8.17
C GLU A 38 9.36 -9.00 8.32
N PRO A 39 9.97 -10.14 8.69
CA PRO A 39 9.24 -11.40 8.83
C PRO A 39 8.07 -11.33 9.81
N ALA A 40 8.24 -10.61 10.92
CA ALA A 40 7.18 -10.40 11.92
C ALA A 40 5.97 -9.65 11.37
N ALA A 41 6.16 -8.79 10.36
CA ALA A 41 5.06 -8.10 9.70
C ALA A 41 4.28 -9.08 8.80
N LEU A 42 4.96 -9.96 8.07
CA LEU A 42 4.32 -10.94 7.17
C LEU A 42 3.41 -11.93 7.92
N GLU A 43 3.73 -12.24 9.17
CA GLU A 43 2.91 -13.12 10.01
C GLU A 43 1.54 -12.51 10.36
N LEU A 44 1.34 -11.20 10.16
CA LEU A 44 0.08 -10.52 10.45
C LEU A 44 -1.01 -10.77 9.39
N VAL A 45 -0.67 -11.30 8.21
CA VAL A 45 -1.62 -11.49 7.11
C VAL A 45 -1.50 -12.87 6.48
N ASP A 46 -2.64 -13.53 6.24
CA ASP A 46 -2.68 -14.72 5.40
C ASP A 46 -2.63 -14.36 3.90
N GLU A 47 -2.19 -15.29 3.05
CA GLU A 47 -2.06 -15.06 1.61
C GLU A 47 -3.40 -14.64 0.97
N ARG A 48 -4.50 -15.23 1.42
CA ARG A 48 -5.84 -14.97 0.89
C ARG A 48 -6.25 -13.51 1.10
N THR A 49 -6.00 -12.99 2.30
CA THR A 49 -6.31 -11.61 2.71
C THR A 49 -5.40 -10.63 1.99
N ALA A 50 -4.10 -10.93 1.91
CA ALA A 50 -3.15 -10.12 1.18
C ALA A 50 -3.53 -9.97 -0.30
N ARG A 51 -3.96 -11.08 -0.95
CA ARG A 51 -4.45 -11.07 -2.34
C ARG A 51 -5.77 -10.33 -2.50
N LYS A 52 -6.72 -10.54 -1.57
CA LYS A 52 -8.04 -9.88 -1.60
C LYS A 52 -7.92 -8.36 -1.57
N TYR A 53 -7.08 -7.83 -0.67
CA TYR A 53 -6.92 -6.39 -0.49
C TYR A 53 -5.76 -5.80 -1.28
N GLN A 54 -4.97 -6.63 -1.98
CA GLN A 54 -3.73 -6.24 -2.66
C GLN A 54 -2.83 -5.41 -1.74
N ALA A 55 -2.65 -5.91 -0.52
CA ALA A 55 -2.02 -5.22 0.58
C ALA A 55 -1.11 -6.19 1.35
N VAL A 56 0.11 -5.76 1.68
CA VAL A 56 1.08 -6.56 2.42
C VAL A 56 1.70 -5.71 3.53
N PRO A 57 1.67 -6.17 4.80
CA PRO A 57 2.41 -5.52 5.88
C PRO A 57 3.92 -5.66 5.64
N VAL A 58 4.64 -4.55 5.67
CA VAL A 58 6.08 -4.50 5.34
C VAL A 58 6.98 -4.26 6.55
N ARG A 59 6.42 -3.68 7.62
CA ARG A 59 7.13 -3.39 8.88
C ARG A 59 6.15 -3.32 10.04
N LEU A 60 6.58 -3.77 11.21
CA LEU A 60 5.88 -3.59 12.49
C LEU A 60 6.72 -2.67 13.38
N ASP A 61 6.25 -1.46 13.59
CA ASP A 61 6.95 -0.47 14.41
C ASP A 61 6.86 -0.84 15.92
N PRO A 62 7.85 -0.45 16.75
CA PRO A 62 7.88 -0.81 18.18
C PRO A 62 6.68 -0.30 19.00
N ASP A 63 6.00 0.73 18.53
CA ASP A 63 4.80 1.30 19.15
C ASP A 63 3.49 0.58 18.72
N GLY A 64 3.61 -0.44 17.87
CA GLY A 64 2.52 -1.29 17.43
C GLY A 64 1.89 -0.90 16.09
N HIS A 65 2.35 0.15 15.43
CA HIS A 65 1.88 0.52 14.08
C HIS A 65 2.40 -0.44 13.01
N VAL A 66 1.55 -0.78 12.05
CA VAL A 66 1.90 -1.65 10.92
C VAL A 66 1.99 -0.81 9.66
N ALA A 67 3.17 -0.72 9.07
CA ALA A 67 3.32 -0.13 7.74
C ALA A 67 2.83 -1.13 6.69
N VAL A 68 1.90 -0.72 5.83
CA VAL A 68 1.29 -1.58 4.81
C VAL A 68 1.58 -1.03 3.41
N ALA A 69 2.14 -1.87 2.55
CA ALA A 69 2.24 -1.58 1.12
C ALA A 69 0.94 -2.00 0.43
N MET A 70 0.29 -1.06 -0.26
CA MET A 70 -1.01 -1.28 -0.91
C MET A 70 -0.99 -0.79 -2.36
N VAL A 71 -1.72 -1.49 -3.23
CA VAL A 71 -1.95 -1.03 -4.61
C VAL A 71 -2.86 0.21 -4.64
N ASP A 72 -3.90 0.23 -3.80
CA ASP A 72 -4.83 1.35 -3.70
C ASP A 72 -5.01 1.80 -2.24
N PRO A 73 -4.23 2.80 -1.77
CA PRO A 73 -4.35 3.35 -0.42
C PRO A 73 -5.59 4.24 -0.24
N GLN A 74 -6.40 4.49 -1.28
CA GLN A 74 -7.67 5.22 -1.15
C GLN A 74 -8.85 4.29 -0.83
N ASN A 75 -8.63 2.97 -0.84
CA ASN A 75 -9.66 1.99 -0.54
C ASN A 75 -9.91 1.92 0.97
N VAL A 76 -10.80 2.80 1.46
CA VAL A 76 -11.15 2.89 2.89
C VAL A 76 -11.68 1.58 3.47
N PHE A 77 -12.43 0.79 2.69
CA PHE A 77 -12.92 -0.52 3.15
C PHE A 77 -11.80 -1.52 3.38
N ALA A 78 -10.78 -1.52 2.51
CA ALA A 78 -9.59 -2.35 2.71
C ALA A 78 -8.83 -1.92 3.97
N LEU A 79 -8.67 -0.61 4.19
CA LEU A 79 -7.98 -0.09 5.38
C LEU A 79 -8.69 -0.47 6.68
N ASP A 80 -10.01 -0.32 6.73
CA ASP A 80 -10.81 -0.67 7.91
C ASP A 80 -10.79 -2.16 8.20
N ASP A 81 -10.94 -3.01 7.18
CA ASP A 81 -10.85 -4.46 7.34
C ASP A 81 -9.46 -4.90 7.80
N LEU A 82 -8.39 -4.32 7.23
CA LEU A 82 -7.01 -4.65 7.61
C LEU A 82 -6.68 -4.24 9.05
N ARG A 83 -7.21 -3.11 9.54
CA ARG A 83 -7.08 -2.72 10.96
C ARG A 83 -7.67 -3.76 11.90
N ILE A 84 -8.81 -4.34 11.53
CA ILE A 84 -9.46 -5.41 12.31
C ILE A 84 -8.64 -6.70 12.23
N VAL A 85 -8.13 -7.06 11.04
CA VAL A 85 -7.31 -8.27 10.86
C VAL A 85 -6.01 -8.20 11.65
N PHE A 86 -5.33 -7.07 11.65
CA PHE A 86 -4.05 -6.91 12.35
C PHE A 86 -4.20 -6.62 13.84
N ASP A 87 -5.42 -6.24 14.28
CA ASP A 87 -5.71 -5.75 15.63
C ASP A 87 -4.75 -4.62 16.07
N ARG A 88 -4.39 -3.76 15.11
CA ARG A 88 -3.31 -2.77 15.22
C ARG A 88 -3.60 -1.54 14.36
N PRO A 89 -3.06 -0.37 14.73
CA PRO A 89 -3.10 0.79 13.84
C PRO A 89 -2.21 0.56 12.61
N ILE A 90 -2.65 1.11 11.48
CA ILE A 90 -1.96 1.16 10.18
C ILE A 90 -1.87 2.61 9.71
#